data_AF-D8QM31-F1
#
_entry.id   AF-D8QM31-F1
#
_cell.length_a   1.000
_cell.length_b   1.000
_cell.length_c   1.000
_cell.angle_alpha   90.00
_cell.angle_beta   90.00
_cell.angle_gamma   90.00
#
_symmetry.space_group_name_H-M   'P 1'
#
loop_
_entity.id
_entity.type
_entity.pdbx_description
1 polymer ?
#
loop_
_entity_poly.entity_id
_entity_poly.type
_entity_poly.pdbx_seq_one_letter_code
_entity_poly.pdbx_strand_id
1 'polypeptide(L)'
;MPYPRALVHHCLFASEQEDEEEDTTISLTTMLAACASSVTPFYHPDSAGDKVFFDEEASRHAEILIKACGLDPRKATFADMEALNVRVECVPCSKRQRLGMGWRTALLHSLKKHYATDGGPITAHWSVVRDTDDLERIYTAEDHAHRYRWGVKILRCPVRGCKTQFVGNERESYGIDWHRAVAHKDLSCASNLSMVCGYPSAVRF
;
A
#
# COMPACT_ATOMS: atom_id res chain seq x y z
N MET A 1 -29.06 2.15 -8.77
CA MET A 1 -28.30 0.89 -8.66
C MET A 1 -27.35 1.02 -7.48
N PRO A 2 -27.45 0.19 -6.44
CA PRO A 2 -26.55 0.30 -5.29
C PRO A 2 -25.19 -0.29 -5.67
N TYR A 3 -24.11 0.43 -5.36
CA TYR A 3 -22.74 -0.02 -5.54
C TYR A 3 -22.53 -1.37 -4.82
N PRO A 4 -21.97 -2.40 -5.47
CA PRO A 4 -21.52 -3.59 -4.77
C PRO A 4 -20.37 -3.18 -3.84
N ARG A 5 -20.67 -3.12 -2.54
CA ARG A 5 -19.67 -3.05 -1.48
C ARG A 5 -18.78 -4.27 -1.63
N ALA A 6 -17.53 -4.07 -2.04
CA ALA A 6 -16.48 -5.05 -1.86
C ALA A 6 -16.18 -5.19 -0.35
N LEU A 7 -17.06 -5.86 0.37
CA LEU A 7 -16.80 -6.43 1.68
C LEU A 7 -16.69 -7.93 1.47
N VAL A 8 -15.49 -8.45 1.18
CA VAL A 8 -15.00 -9.70 1.79
C VAL A 8 -13.47 -9.74 1.71
N HIS A 9 -12.80 -9.13 2.69
CA HIS A 9 -11.71 -9.82 3.35
C HIS A 9 -11.65 -9.33 4.80
N HIS A 10 -11.99 -10.22 5.73
CA HIS A 10 -12.13 -9.93 7.16
C HIS A 10 -10.82 -10.10 7.92
N CYS A 11 -9.76 -10.43 7.19
CA CYS A 11 -8.42 -10.34 7.70
C CYS A 11 -8.05 -8.87 7.69
N LEU A 12 -7.42 -8.40 8.75
CA LEU A 12 -6.15 -7.66 8.73
C LEU A 12 -6.16 -6.59 9.85
N PHE A 13 -5.13 -6.63 10.70
CA PHE A 13 -5.04 -5.82 11.93
C PHE A 13 -3.66 -5.13 11.99
N ALA A 14 -3.59 -3.98 12.66
CA ALA A 14 -2.36 -3.33 13.10
C ALA A 14 -2.59 -2.66 14.47
N SER A 15 -1.56 -2.66 15.32
CA SER A 15 -1.51 -1.90 16.56
C SER A 15 -0.90 -0.53 16.31
N GLU A 16 -1.52 0.53 16.83
CA GLU A 16 -0.93 1.87 16.83
C GLU A 16 0.32 1.91 17.71
N GLN A 17 1.34 2.59 17.20
CA GLN A 17 2.45 3.09 18.01
C GLN A 17 2.03 4.49 18.43
N GLU A 18 1.99 4.73 19.75
CA GLU A 18 1.48 5.92 20.41
C GLU A 18 2.08 7.21 19.82
N ASP A 19 1.33 7.89 18.95
CA ASP A 19 1.57 9.28 18.61
C ASP A 19 0.53 10.10 19.40
N GLU A 20 1.03 10.86 20.37
CA GLU A 20 0.26 11.76 21.24
C GLU A 20 -0.25 12.97 20.45
N GLU A 21 -1.37 12.85 19.73
CA GLU A 21 -2.16 14.00 19.29
C GLU A 21 -3.60 13.55 18.99
N GLU A 22 -4.58 14.17 19.67
CA GLU A 22 -6.03 13.89 19.60
C GLU A 22 -6.67 14.30 18.25
N ASP A 23 -6.00 14.05 17.13
CA ASP A 23 -6.56 14.25 15.79
C ASP A 23 -6.65 12.90 15.07
N THR A 24 -7.78 12.23 15.27
CA THR A 24 -8.12 10.91 14.71
C THR A 24 -8.49 10.97 13.23
N THR A 25 -7.90 11.91 12.49
CA THR A 25 -8.06 12.06 11.05
C THR A 25 -7.05 11.16 10.33
N ILE A 26 -7.48 9.96 9.91
CA ILE A 26 -6.66 9.10 9.05
C ILE A 26 -6.62 9.69 7.64
N SER A 27 -5.58 10.49 7.34
CA SER A 27 -5.34 11.03 6.00
C SER A 27 -5.13 9.90 4.98
N LEU A 28 -5.58 10.09 3.73
CA LEU A 28 -5.25 9.18 2.62
C LEU A 28 -3.72 9.00 2.48
N THR A 29 -2.95 10.01 2.87
CA THR A 29 -1.48 9.95 2.93
C THR A 29 -1.00 8.84 3.86
N THR A 30 -1.61 8.69 5.02
CA THR A 30 -1.30 7.65 6.00
C THR A 30 -1.69 6.27 5.47
N MET A 31 -2.89 6.15 4.88
CA MET A 31 -3.34 4.91 4.21
C MET A 31 -2.38 4.46 3.10
N LEU A 32 -2.01 5.35 2.19
CA LEU A 32 -1.15 5.00 1.06
C LEU A 32 0.29 4.70 1.50
N ALA A 33 0.80 5.41 2.52
CA ALA A 33 2.11 5.12 3.11
C ALA A 33 2.12 3.73 3.74
N ALA A 34 1.02 3.34 4.37
CA ALA A 34 0.84 1.99 4.88
C ALA A 34 0.70 0.94 3.78
N CYS A 35 -0.04 1.21 2.70
CA CYS A 35 -0.10 0.31 1.54
C CYS A 35 1.27 0.10 0.88
N ALA A 36 2.18 1.07 0.98
CA ALA A 36 3.56 0.94 0.50
C ALA A 36 4.47 0.14 1.47
N SER A 37 3.99 -0.17 2.66
CA SER A 37 4.78 -0.65 3.81
C SER A 37 4.24 -1.92 4.46
N SER A 38 3.00 -2.30 4.15
CA SER A 38 2.24 -3.28 4.92
C SER A 38 1.30 -4.05 4.01
N VAL A 39 1.19 -5.36 4.26
CA VAL A 39 0.21 -6.26 3.64
C VAL A 39 -1.16 -6.15 4.36
N THR A 40 -1.26 -5.34 5.42
CA THR A 40 -2.48 -5.09 6.22
C THR A 40 -3.12 -3.71 5.99
N PRO A 41 -4.47 -3.61 5.80
CA PRO A 41 -5.25 -2.41 5.81
C PRO A 41 -5.32 -1.85 7.22
N PHE A 42 -5.57 -0.56 7.22
CA PHE A 42 -5.26 0.36 8.30
C PHE A 42 -6.39 0.53 9.32
N TYR A 43 -7.45 -0.27 9.25
CA TYR A 43 -8.69 0.03 9.97
C TYR A 43 -9.05 -1.04 10.99
N HIS A 44 -8.95 -0.66 12.27
CA HIS A 44 -9.51 -1.41 13.39
C HIS A 44 -10.83 -0.74 13.79
N PRO A 45 -12.00 -1.37 13.54
CA PRO A 45 -13.30 -0.78 13.86
C PRO A 45 -13.51 -0.56 15.37
N ASP A 46 -12.73 -1.24 16.20
CA ASP A 46 -12.86 -1.21 17.66
C ASP A 46 -11.92 -0.18 18.34
N SER A 47 -10.94 0.37 17.60
CA SER A 47 -9.95 1.33 18.12
C SER A 47 -10.24 2.75 17.68
N ALA A 48 -10.76 2.93 16.45
CA ALA A 48 -11.16 4.22 15.94
C ALA A 48 -12.66 4.41 16.18
N GLY A 49 -13.01 5.18 17.22
CA GLY A 49 -14.35 5.76 17.36
C GLY A 49 -14.72 6.71 16.20
N ASP A 50 -13.82 6.88 15.23
CA ASP A 50 -13.90 7.87 14.19
C ASP A 50 -14.35 7.32 12.84
N LYS A 51 -15.24 8.13 12.27
CA LYS A 51 -15.95 7.89 11.03
C LYS A 51 -14.93 7.96 9.90
N VAL A 52 -15.06 7.08 8.93
CA VAL A 52 -14.36 7.21 7.66
C VAL A 52 -14.93 8.43 6.93
N PHE A 53 -14.11 9.46 6.73
CA PHE A 53 -14.48 10.65 5.96
C PHE A 53 -13.90 10.60 4.56
N PHE A 54 -14.57 11.31 3.64
CA PHE A 54 -14.07 11.50 2.29
C PHE A 54 -13.06 12.65 2.28
N ASP A 55 -11.81 12.35 1.92
CA ASP A 55 -10.75 13.35 1.76
C ASP A 55 -10.88 14.01 0.38
N GLU A 56 -11.56 15.17 0.34
CA GLU A 56 -11.81 15.92 -0.90
C GLU A 56 -10.51 16.30 -1.61
N GLU A 57 -9.47 16.69 -0.86
CA GLU A 57 -8.21 17.12 -1.44
C GLU A 57 -7.50 15.94 -2.11
N ALA A 58 -7.43 14.82 -1.41
CA ALA A 58 -6.91 13.58 -1.97
C ALA A 58 -7.67 13.12 -3.21
N SER A 59 -9.00 13.30 -3.24
CA SER A 59 -9.80 13.02 -4.44
C SER A 59 -9.41 13.91 -5.62
N ARG A 60 -9.16 15.21 -5.41
CA ARG A 60 -8.72 16.12 -6.49
C ARG A 60 -7.34 15.72 -7.02
N HIS A 61 -6.40 15.36 -6.16
CA HIS A 61 -5.09 14.86 -6.57
C HIS A 61 -5.17 13.55 -7.36
N ALA A 62 -6.03 12.62 -6.91
CA ALA A 62 -6.27 11.37 -7.61
C ALA A 62 -6.89 11.62 -8.99
N GLU A 63 -7.84 12.55 -9.11
CA GLU A 63 -8.46 12.92 -10.39
C GLU A 63 -7.43 13.38 -11.43
N ILE A 64 -6.50 14.27 -11.03
CA ILE A 64 -5.45 14.78 -11.93
C ILE A 64 -4.54 13.64 -12.40
N LEU A 65 -4.15 12.75 -11.48
CA LEU A 65 -3.30 11.61 -11.78
C LEU A 65 -3.97 10.60 -12.72
N ILE A 66 -5.24 10.26 -12.47
CA ILE A 66 -6.01 9.31 -13.30
C ILE A 66 -6.18 9.87 -14.72
N LYS A 67 -6.50 11.16 -14.85
CA LYS A 67 -6.57 11.82 -16.17
C LYS A 67 -5.24 11.74 -16.92
N ALA A 68 -4.11 11.96 -16.24
CA ALA A 68 -2.80 11.86 -16.86
C ALA A 68 -2.48 10.44 -17.35
N CYS A 69 -3.05 9.42 -16.70
CA CYS A 69 -2.96 8.02 -17.11
C CYS A 69 -3.89 7.66 -18.30
N GLY A 70 -4.67 8.63 -18.81
CA GLY A 70 -5.60 8.41 -19.93
C GLY A 70 -6.91 7.73 -19.54
N LEU A 71 -7.23 7.67 -18.24
CA LEU A 71 -8.47 7.09 -17.73
C LEU A 71 -9.48 8.18 -17.34
N ASP A 72 -10.76 7.81 -17.29
CA ASP A 72 -11.84 8.68 -16.80
C ASP A 72 -11.94 8.60 -15.27
N PRO A 73 -11.63 9.66 -14.50
CA PRO A 73 -11.63 9.65 -13.03
C PRO A 73 -13.00 9.35 -12.41
N ARG A 74 -14.10 9.50 -13.17
CA ARG A 74 -15.45 9.16 -12.69
C ARG A 74 -15.80 7.69 -12.84
N LYS A 75 -14.97 6.93 -13.57
CA LYS A 75 -15.20 5.51 -13.90
C LYS A 75 -14.04 4.61 -13.49
N ALA A 76 -12.82 5.14 -13.48
CA ALA A 76 -11.62 4.41 -13.15
C ALA A 76 -11.73 3.84 -11.73
N THR A 77 -11.51 2.55 -11.63
CA THR A 77 -11.45 1.83 -10.36
C THR A 77 -10.01 1.69 -9.91
N PHE A 78 -9.83 1.28 -8.65
CA PHE A 78 -8.53 0.88 -8.15
C PHE A 78 -7.91 -0.26 -8.99
N ALA A 79 -8.72 -1.24 -9.39
CA ALA A 79 -8.26 -2.36 -10.21
C ALA A 79 -7.77 -1.91 -11.59
N ASP A 80 -8.40 -0.89 -12.19
CA ASP A 80 -7.96 -0.32 -13.46
C ASP A 80 -6.57 0.31 -13.33
N MET A 81 -6.35 1.09 -12.25
CA MET A 81 -5.05 1.72 -11.98
C MET A 81 -3.96 0.69 -11.66
N GLU A 82 -4.30 -0.38 -10.95
CA GLU A 82 -3.40 -1.51 -10.70
C GLU A 82 -3.01 -2.25 -11.98
N ALA A 83 -4.00 -2.59 -12.80
CA ALA A 83 -3.79 -3.33 -14.04
C ALA A 83 -2.97 -2.51 -15.04
N LEU A 84 -3.13 -1.18 -15.04
CA LEU A 84 -2.40 -0.29 -15.94
C LEU A 84 -0.89 -0.30 -15.66
N ASN A 85 -0.47 -0.51 -14.39
CA ASN A 85 0.94 -0.60 -13.94
C ASN A 85 1.88 0.47 -14.55
N VAL A 86 1.36 1.66 -14.83
CA VAL A 86 2.13 2.75 -15.43
C VAL A 86 3.12 3.35 -14.43
N ARG A 87 4.18 3.94 -14.98
CA ARG A 87 5.06 4.85 -14.25
C ARG A 87 4.80 6.27 -14.74
N VAL A 88 4.67 7.17 -13.77
CA VAL A 88 4.45 8.59 -14.01
C VAL A 88 5.58 9.40 -13.40
N GLU A 89 5.84 10.56 -13.98
CA GLU A 89 6.75 11.55 -13.44
C GLU A 89 6.01 12.84 -13.10
N CYS A 90 6.43 13.49 -12.01
CA CYS A 90 5.93 14.81 -11.63
C CYS A 90 6.70 15.88 -12.42
N VAL A 91 6.05 16.51 -13.40
CA VAL A 91 6.67 17.51 -14.30
C VAL A 91 7.22 18.73 -13.54
N PRO A 92 6.54 19.30 -12.53
CA PRO A 92 7.11 20.37 -11.72
C PRO A 92 8.39 19.96 -10.97
N CYS A 93 8.49 18.71 -10.53
CA CYS A 93 9.62 18.20 -9.75
C CYS A 93 10.75 17.59 -10.60
N SER A 94 10.51 17.29 -11.88
CA SER A 94 11.45 16.56 -12.75
C SER A 94 12.72 17.34 -13.10
N LYS A 95 12.76 18.67 -12.87
CA LYS A 95 13.91 19.53 -13.18
C LYS A 95 15.22 19.13 -12.50
N ARG A 96 15.16 18.39 -11.39
CA ARG A 96 16.37 18.00 -10.63
C ARG A 96 16.85 16.60 -11.01
N GLN A 97 15.94 15.64 -11.12
CA GLN A 97 16.16 14.28 -11.62
C GLN A 97 14.79 13.73 -12.05
N ARG A 98 14.71 13.01 -13.18
CA ARG A 98 13.47 12.31 -13.55
C ARG A 98 13.24 11.17 -12.57
N LEU A 99 12.24 11.32 -11.71
CA LEU A 99 11.81 10.28 -10.79
C LEU A 99 10.49 9.72 -11.30
N GLY A 100 10.58 8.62 -12.04
CA GLY A 100 9.42 7.80 -12.36
C GLY A 100 8.96 7.04 -11.11
N MET A 101 7.66 6.96 -10.91
CA MET A 101 7.07 6.28 -9.76
C MET A 101 5.75 5.62 -10.12
N GLY A 102 5.40 4.55 -9.40
CA GLY A 102 4.07 3.95 -9.47
C GLY A 102 2.98 4.93 -8.98
N TRP A 103 1.74 4.71 -9.42
CA TRP A 103 0.64 5.66 -9.19
C TRP A 103 0.34 5.90 -7.70
N ARG A 104 0.49 4.89 -6.81
CA ARG A 104 0.32 5.07 -5.36
C ARG A 104 1.34 6.05 -4.79
N THR A 105 2.60 5.88 -5.17
CA THR A 105 3.70 6.77 -4.77
C THR A 105 3.52 8.16 -5.38
N ALA A 106 3.00 8.25 -6.61
CA ALA A 106 2.65 9.51 -7.25
C ALA A 106 1.58 10.28 -6.47
N LEU A 107 0.51 9.60 -6.05
CA LEU A 107 -0.56 10.22 -5.26
C LEU A 107 -0.03 10.73 -3.91
N LEU A 108 0.76 9.92 -3.21
CA LEU A 108 1.46 10.34 -1.98
C LEU A 108 2.38 11.54 -2.20
N HIS A 109 3.14 11.53 -3.28
CA HIS A 109 4.01 12.64 -3.65
C HIS A 109 3.19 13.91 -3.90
N SER A 110 2.06 13.79 -4.61
CA SER A 110 1.13 14.88 -4.85
C SER A 110 0.65 15.50 -3.54
N LEU A 111 0.15 14.68 -2.62
CA LEU A 111 -0.35 15.12 -1.32
C LEU A 111 0.74 15.80 -0.47
N LYS A 112 1.97 15.29 -0.50
CA LYS A 112 3.07 15.82 0.34
C LYS A 112 3.79 17.03 -0.24
N LYS A 113 3.84 17.16 -1.57
CA LYS A 113 4.68 18.16 -2.25
C LYS A 113 3.90 19.20 -3.04
N HIS A 114 2.65 18.91 -3.37
CA HIS A 114 1.78 19.76 -4.17
C HIS A 114 0.47 20.10 -3.46
N TYR A 115 0.45 19.96 -2.14
CA TYR A 115 -0.70 20.29 -1.30
C TYR A 115 -1.21 21.70 -1.64
N ALA A 116 -2.49 21.82 -1.96
CA ALA A 116 -3.10 23.13 -2.12
C ALA A 116 -3.42 23.70 -0.73
N THR A 117 -2.58 24.61 -0.23
CA THR A 117 -3.00 25.45 0.89
C THR A 117 -4.22 26.26 0.48
N ASP A 118 -5.30 26.17 1.25
CA ASP A 118 -6.45 27.08 1.24
C ASP A 118 -7.12 27.32 -0.12
N GLY A 119 -7.50 26.24 -0.81
CA GLY A 119 -8.29 26.33 -2.04
C GLY A 119 -7.52 26.77 -3.29
N GLY A 120 -6.18 26.90 -3.19
CA GLY A 120 -5.32 27.13 -4.34
C GLY A 120 -5.39 26.02 -5.40
N PRO A 121 -4.90 26.28 -6.61
CA PRO A 121 -4.80 25.25 -7.65
C PRO A 121 -3.73 24.22 -7.25
N ILE A 122 -4.04 22.94 -7.46
CA ILE A 122 -3.05 21.86 -7.33
C ILE A 122 -1.98 22.07 -8.40
N THR A 123 -0.73 22.19 -7.97
CA THR A 123 0.41 22.43 -8.88
C THR A 123 0.96 21.16 -9.52
N ALA A 124 0.51 19.98 -9.07
CA ALA A 124 0.95 18.70 -9.60
C ALA A 124 0.53 18.54 -11.07
N HIS A 125 1.52 18.25 -11.91
CA HIS A 125 1.31 17.80 -13.29
C HIS A 125 2.05 16.50 -13.51
N TRP A 126 1.35 15.53 -14.10
CA TRP A 126 1.84 14.17 -14.30
C TRP A 126 2.03 13.89 -15.78
N SER A 127 3.14 13.24 -16.12
CA SER A 127 3.42 12.71 -17.45
C SER A 127 3.66 11.21 -17.33
N VAL A 128 3.07 10.41 -18.23
CA VAL A 128 3.34 8.97 -18.31
C VAL A 128 4.70 8.76 -18.95
N VAL A 129 5.55 7.97 -18.30
CA VAL A 129 6.85 7.58 -18.84
C VAL A 129 6.61 6.56 -19.95
N ARG A 130 6.95 6.92 -21.19
CA ARG A 130 6.78 6.09 -22.38
C ARG A 130 8.10 5.57 -22.95
N ASP A 131 9.19 6.22 -22.58
CA ASP A 131 10.52 5.82 -23.02
C ASP A 131 10.90 4.49 -22.36
N THR A 132 11.35 3.53 -23.17
CA THR A 132 11.59 2.15 -22.73
C THR A 132 12.83 2.03 -21.86
N ASP A 133 13.88 2.80 -22.18
CA ASP A 133 15.11 2.86 -21.40
C ASP A 133 14.85 3.52 -20.04
N ASP A 134 14.04 4.59 -19.99
CA ASP A 134 13.58 5.22 -18.74
C ASP A 134 12.81 4.21 -17.87
N LEU A 135 11.88 3.46 -18.46
CA LEU A 135 11.10 2.44 -17.74
C LEU A 135 11.98 1.33 -17.18
N GLU A 136 12.91 0.78 -17.95
CA GLU A 136 13.83 -0.27 -17.48
C GLU A 136 14.67 0.21 -16.29
N ARG A 137 15.17 1.46 -16.37
CA ARG A 137 15.90 2.07 -15.25
C ARG A 137 15.04 2.25 -14.00
N ILE A 138 13.79 2.69 -14.17
CA ILE A 138 12.84 2.84 -13.05
C ILE A 138 12.55 1.49 -12.41
N TYR A 139 12.21 0.46 -13.20
CA TYR A 139 11.92 -0.87 -12.65
C TYR A 139 13.13 -1.48 -11.94
N THR A 140 14.33 -1.31 -12.49
CA THR A 140 15.57 -1.75 -11.84
C THR A 140 15.78 -1.03 -10.50
N ALA A 141 15.54 0.29 -10.47
CA ALA A 141 15.65 1.08 -9.24
C ALA A 141 14.57 0.71 -8.21
N GLU A 142 13.35 0.41 -8.64
CA GLU A 142 12.26 -0.04 -7.76
C GLU A 142 12.54 -1.42 -7.16
N ASP A 143 12.96 -2.40 -7.97
CA ASP A 143 13.36 -3.74 -7.50
C ASP A 143 14.54 -3.65 -6.53
N HIS A 144 15.53 -2.80 -6.84
CA HIS A 144 16.64 -2.52 -5.93
C HIS A 144 16.11 -1.90 -4.63
N ALA A 145 15.34 -0.82 -4.69
CA ALA A 145 14.78 -0.18 -3.50
C ALA A 145 13.94 -1.15 -2.66
N HIS A 146 13.15 -2.02 -3.27
CA HIS A 146 12.36 -3.03 -2.59
C HIS A 146 13.23 -4.04 -1.82
N ARG A 147 14.34 -4.50 -2.42
CA ARG A 147 15.28 -5.42 -1.76
C ARG A 147 16.01 -4.78 -0.58
N TYR A 148 16.46 -3.53 -0.74
CA TYR A 148 17.29 -2.87 0.27
C TYR A 148 16.48 -2.19 1.38
N ARG A 149 15.37 -1.53 1.06
CA ARG A 149 14.60 -0.73 2.03
C ARG A 149 13.99 -1.61 3.13
N TRP A 150 13.61 -2.83 2.78
CA TRP A 150 12.90 -3.73 3.69
C TRP A 150 13.77 -4.85 4.24
N GLY A 151 15.07 -4.88 3.92
CA GLY A 151 15.94 -6.01 4.28
C GLY A 151 15.37 -7.36 3.83
N VAL A 152 14.57 -7.34 2.76
CA VAL A 152 13.77 -8.48 2.34
C VAL A 152 14.68 -9.53 1.74
N LYS A 153 14.64 -10.71 2.34
CA LYS A 153 15.39 -11.88 1.89
C LYS A 153 14.42 -12.96 1.48
N ILE A 154 14.89 -13.83 0.60
CA ILE A 154 14.21 -15.09 0.33
C ILE A 154 14.50 -16.01 1.52
N LEU A 155 13.50 -16.18 2.37
CA LEU A 155 13.55 -17.07 3.52
C LEU A 155 13.13 -18.47 3.09
N ARG A 156 13.77 -19.48 3.68
CA ARG A 156 13.41 -20.89 3.48
C ARG A 156 12.59 -21.36 4.67
N CYS A 157 11.55 -22.16 4.43
CA CYS A 157 10.81 -22.76 5.52
C CYS A 157 11.74 -23.63 6.39
N PRO A 158 11.78 -23.42 7.72
CA PRO A 158 12.65 -24.18 8.62
C PRO A 158 12.17 -25.62 8.89
N VAL A 159 10.99 -26.02 8.40
CA VAL A 159 10.45 -27.38 8.59
C VAL A 159 11.21 -28.38 7.71
N ARG A 160 11.73 -29.45 8.33
CA ARG A 160 12.50 -30.49 7.63
C ARG A 160 11.68 -31.10 6.49
N GLY A 161 12.21 -31.05 5.27
CA GLY A 161 11.56 -31.57 4.06
C GLY A 161 10.67 -30.56 3.32
N CYS A 162 10.39 -29.40 3.91
CA CYS A 162 9.71 -28.31 3.23
C CYS A 162 10.69 -27.58 2.30
N LYS A 163 10.32 -27.43 1.02
CA LYS A 163 11.13 -26.73 0.00
C LYS A 163 10.62 -25.32 -0.30
N THR A 164 9.56 -24.89 0.37
CA THR A 164 8.92 -23.60 0.11
C THR A 164 9.85 -22.45 0.47
N GLN A 165 9.89 -21.47 -0.43
CA GLN A 165 10.59 -20.21 -0.26
C GLN A 165 9.56 -19.10 -0.21
N PHE A 166 9.78 -18.09 0.62
CA PHE A 166 8.93 -16.93 0.70
C PHE A 166 9.77 -15.68 0.93
N VAL A 167 9.17 -14.55 0.61
CA VAL A 167 9.78 -13.24 0.69
C VAL A 167 9.44 -12.68 2.08
N GLY A 168 10.45 -12.36 2.89
CA GLY A 168 10.24 -11.83 4.24
C GLY A 168 11.45 -11.05 4.75
N ASN A 169 11.25 -10.28 5.81
CA ASN A 169 12.32 -9.56 6.50
C ASN A 169 12.91 -10.44 7.60
N GLU A 170 14.23 -10.66 7.61
CA GLU A 170 14.89 -11.47 8.66
C GLU A 170 14.67 -10.93 10.08
N ARG A 171 14.40 -9.62 10.22
CA ARG A 171 14.12 -8.99 11.51
C ARG A 171 12.68 -9.20 11.98
N GLU A 172 11.79 -9.64 11.11
CA GLU A 172 10.38 -9.92 11.43
C GLU A 172 10.18 -11.43 11.55
N SER A 173 10.47 -11.96 12.74
CA SER A 173 10.24 -13.39 13.07
C SER A 173 8.81 -13.85 12.77
N TYR A 174 7.83 -12.93 12.88
CA TYR A 174 6.42 -13.18 12.61
C TYR A 174 6.14 -13.75 11.21
N GLY A 175 6.91 -13.35 10.19
CA GLY A 175 6.71 -13.85 8.82
C GLY A 175 6.98 -15.35 8.68
N ILE A 176 7.99 -15.86 9.38
CA ILE A 176 8.36 -17.29 9.37
C ILE A 176 7.29 -18.13 10.09
N ASP A 177 6.82 -17.62 11.23
CA ASP A 177 5.86 -18.29 12.09
C ASP A 177 4.50 -18.44 11.41
N TRP A 178 4.03 -17.40 10.73
CA TRP A 178 2.79 -17.44 9.94
C TRP A 178 2.90 -18.31 8.70
N HIS A 179 4.04 -18.26 7.99
CA HIS A 179 4.27 -19.19 6.90
C HIS A 179 4.16 -20.64 7.38
N ARG A 180 4.78 -20.95 8.54
CA ARG A 180 4.73 -22.29 9.10
C ARG A 180 3.30 -22.69 9.48
N ALA A 181 2.57 -21.79 10.13
CA ALA A 181 1.20 -22.03 10.54
C ALA A 181 0.26 -22.33 9.35
N VAL A 182 0.36 -21.56 8.28
CA VAL A 182 -0.48 -21.73 7.08
C VAL A 182 -0.03 -22.93 6.24
N ALA A 183 1.26 -23.04 5.92
CA ALA A 183 1.78 -24.06 5.01
C ALA A 183 1.74 -25.48 5.61
N HIS A 184 1.83 -25.59 6.94
CA HIS A 184 1.82 -26.87 7.64
C HIS A 184 0.55 -27.11 8.46
N LYS A 185 -0.44 -26.21 8.38
CA LYS A 185 -1.70 -26.28 9.14
C LYS A 185 -1.47 -26.47 10.64
N ASP A 186 -0.49 -25.76 11.18
CA ASP A 186 -0.07 -25.86 12.57
C ASP A 186 0.01 -24.48 13.23
N LEU A 187 -1.13 -24.02 13.76
CA LEU A 187 -1.23 -22.73 14.44
C LEU A 187 -0.35 -22.62 15.70
N SER A 188 0.11 -23.73 16.28
CA SER A 188 1.01 -23.68 17.45
C SER A 188 2.35 -23.03 17.13
N CYS A 189 2.68 -22.93 15.84
CA CYS A 189 3.88 -22.29 15.34
C CYS A 189 3.76 -20.77 15.18
N ALA A 190 2.56 -20.19 15.31
CA ALA A 190 2.37 -18.74 15.25
C ALA A 190 2.68 -18.10 16.60
N SER A 191 3.77 -17.35 16.70
CA SER A 191 4.16 -16.60 17.92
C SER A 191 3.16 -15.52 18.34
N ASN A 192 2.30 -15.11 17.41
CA ASN A 192 1.22 -14.16 17.67
C ASN A 192 -0.05 -14.64 16.97
N LEU A 193 -1.08 -15.02 17.73
CA LEU A 193 -2.37 -15.45 17.21
C LEU A 193 -3.35 -14.28 16.97
N SER A 194 -2.95 -13.03 17.22
CA SER A 194 -3.84 -11.85 17.03
C SER A 194 -4.47 -11.84 15.63
N MET A 195 -3.76 -12.32 14.61
CA MET A 195 -4.29 -12.39 13.24
C MET A 195 -5.34 -13.49 13.01
N VAL A 196 -5.61 -14.39 13.97
CA VAL A 196 -6.67 -15.42 13.91
C VAL A 196 -7.63 -15.40 15.09
N CYS A 197 -7.30 -14.69 16.18
CA CYS A 197 -8.12 -14.60 17.40
C CYS A 197 -9.52 -13.99 17.17
N GLY A 198 -9.72 -13.23 16.09
CA GLY A 198 -11.02 -12.66 15.70
C GLY A 198 -11.90 -13.58 14.84
N TYR A 199 -11.41 -14.74 14.39
CA TYR A 199 -12.13 -15.57 13.41
C TYR A 199 -13.02 -16.60 14.09
N PRO A 200 -14.14 -17.02 13.50
CA PRO A 200 -14.88 -18.19 13.98
C PRO A 200 -13.98 -19.44 13.94
N SER A 201 -14.13 -20.35 14.89
CA SER A 201 -13.30 -21.56 15.01
C SER A 201 -13.27 -22.40 13.72
N ALA A 202 -14.35 -22.42 12.94
CA ALA A 202 -14.43 -23.10 11.64
C ALA A 202 -13.56 -22.48 10.53
N VAL A 203 -12.98 -21.30 10.76
CA VAL A 203 -12.11 -20.57 9.80
C VAL A 203 -10.66 -20.52 10.30
N ARG A 204 -10.37 -20.98 11.52
CA ARG A 204 -9.02 -20.99 12.14
C ARG A 204 -8.15 -22.18 11.67
N PHE A 205 -8.41 -22.74 10.48
CA PHE A 205 -7.91 -24.04 9.99
C PHE A 205 -8.51 -25.25 10.70
#